data_AF-A0A2I8EWT0-F1
#
_entry.id   AF-A0A2I8EWT0-F1
#
_cell.length_a   1.000
_cell.length_b   1.000
_cell.length_c   1.000
_cell.angle_alpha   90.00
_cell.angle_beta   90.00
_cell.angle_gamma   90.00
#
_symmetry.space_group_name_H-M   'P 1'
#
loop_
_entity.id
_entity.type
_entity.pdbx_description
1 polymer ?
#
loop_
_entity_poly.entity_id
_entity_poly.type
_entity_poly.pdbx_seq_one_letter_code
_entity_poly.pdbx_strand_id
1 'polypeptide(L)'
;MLPVIDFARDYPRGTLAQHQGGIWRAHANTHGAHGWSCVVDGIASTRVTMDSERSFTVHIERSGGAHETATFALPVLIYRGVYQADETYRAGDVVTWAGSLWHCNATTDTRPDAGGDAWTLAAKRGRDGKDARMRVVGEAA
;
A
#
# COMPACT_ATOMS: atom_id res chain seq x y z
N MET A 1 9.33 37.71 0.98
CA MET A 1 9.48 36.23 0.90
C MET A 1 9.30 35.83 -0.55
N LEU A 2 10.23 35.05 -1.10
CA LEU A 2 10.21 34.58 -2.49
C LEU A 2 9.43 33.26 -2.60
N PRO A 3 8.64 33.05 -3.66
CA PRO A 3 7.90 31.81 -3.87
C PRO A 3 8.79 30.65 -4.33
N VAL A 4 9.98 30.93 -4.86
CA VAL A 4 10.99 29.93 -5.24
C VAL A 4 12.37 30.61 -5.27
N ILE A 5 13.45 29.86 -5.03
CA ILE A 5 14.82 30.32 -5.25
C ILE A 5 15.17 30.16 -6.74
N ASP A 6 15.53 31.25 -7.41
CA ASP A 6 16.20 31.22 -8.71
C ASP A 6 17.71 31.20 -8.46
N PHE A 7 18.34 30.03 -8.59
CA PHE A 7 19.78 29.86 -8.33
C PHE A 7 20.69 30.55 -9.35
N ALA A 8 20.15 31.16 -10.42
CA ALA A 8 20.92 32.02 -11.31
C ALA A 8 21.06 33.46 -10.76
N ARG A 9 20.44 33.77 -9.61
CA ARG A 9 20.46 35.10 -8.99
C ARG A 9 21.09 35.06 -7.60
N ASP A 10 21.67 36.20 -7.26
CA ASP A 10 22.18 36.48 -5.92
C ASP A 10 21.12 37.25 -5.11
N TYR A 11 21.00 36.92 -3.82
CA TYR A 11 20.03 37.52 -2.92
C TYR A 11 20.74 38.04 -1.66
N PRO A 12 20.31 39.18 -1.10
CA PRO A 12 20.92 39.72 0.11
C PRO A 12 20.64 38.85 1.34
N ARG A 13 21.54 38.91 2.33
CA ARG A 13 21.35 38.32 3.66
C ARG A 13 19.98 38.70 4.23
N GLY A 14 19.27 37.72 4.78
CA GLY A 14 17.95 37.88 5.40
C GLY A 14 16.78 37.61 4.45
N THR A 15 17.02 37.46 3.14
CA THR A 15 16.01 37.00 2.19
C THR A 15 15.42 35.67 2.65
N LEU A 16 14.08 35.58 2.65
CA LEU A 16 13.32 34.34 2.86
C LEU A 16 12.79 33.83 1.52
N ALA A 17 12.88 32.54 1.28
CA ALA A 17 12.38 31.89 0.07
C ALA A 17 11.81 30.50 0.36
N GLN A 18 10.89 30.02 -0.48
CA GLN A 18 10.49 28.62 -0.49
C GLN A 18 11.47 27.81 -1.36
N HIS A 19 11.86 26.63 -0.89
CA HIS A 19 12.65 25.68 -1.68
C HIS A 19 12.49 24.27 -1.10
N GLN A 20 12.32 23.28 -1.98
CA GLN A 20 12.16 21.86 -1.60
C GLN A 20 11.11 21.67 -0.48
N GLY A 21 9.95 22.31 -0.61
CA GLY A 21 8.85 22.19 0.36
C GLY A 21 9.07 22.84 1.73
N GLY A 22 10.22 23.51 1.94
CA GLY A 22 10.56 24.19 3.19
C GLY A 22 10.76 25.69 3.02
N ILE A 23 11.06 26.36 4.13
CA ILE A 23 11.42 27.78 4.15
C ILE A 23 12.91 27.91 4.38
N TRP A 24 13.55 28.69 3.52
CA TRP A 24 14.99 28.93 3.53
C TRP A 24 15.26 30.40 3.76
N ARG A 25 16.33 30.68 4.50
CA ARG A 25 16.81 32.03 4.77
C ARG A 25 18.24 32.18 4.28
N ALA A 26 18.52 33.27 3.59
CA ALA A 26 19.87 33.69 3.27
C ALA A 26 20.59 34.12 4.57
N HIS A 27 21.57 33.35 5.06
CA HIS A 27 22.38 33.71 6.23
C HIS A 27 23.54 34.66 5.88
N ALA A 28 23.89 34.73 4.60
CA ALA A 28 24.82 35.66 3.96
C ALA A 28 24.23 36.13 2.62
N ASN A 29 24.92 37.02 1.89
CA ASN A 29 24.59 37.24 0.48
C ASN A 29 24.82 35.92 -0.28
N THR A 30 23.84 35.51 -1.07
CA THR A 30 23.83 34.19 -1.70
C THR A 30 24.54 34.23 -3.04
N HIS A 31 25.13 33.11 -3.43
CA HIS A 31 25.62 32.88 -4.79
C HIS A 31 25.23 31.47 -5.21
N GLY A 32 24.23 31.37 -6.08
CA GLY A 32 23.53 30.11 -6.32
C GLY A 32 23.01 29.50 -5.03
N ALA A 33 23.38 28.24 -4.76
CA ALA A 33 22.96 27.50 -3.56
C ALA A 33 23.71 27.92 -2.27
N HIS A 34 24.84 28.61 -2.39
CA HIS A 34 25.60 29.05 -1.22
C HIS A 34 24.92 30.21 -0.51
N GLY A 35 25.07 30.26 0.82
CA GLY A 35 24.51 31.33 1.66
C GLY A 35 23.08 31.09 2.13
N TRP A 36 22.46 29.97 1.77
CA TRP A 36 21.14 29.57 2.24
C TRP A 36 21.20 28.63 3.44
N SER A 37 20.22 28.73 4.33
CA SER A 37 19.98 27.78 5.42
C SER A 37 18.50 27.43 5.48
N CYS A 38 18.18 26.15 5.61
CA CYS A 38 16.81 25.71 5.85
C CYS A 38 16.41 26.12 7.27
N VAL A 39 15.28 26.82 7.40
CA VAL A 39 14.75 27.32 8.69
C VAL A 39 13.45 26.59 9.07
N VAL A 40 12.64 26.23 8.07
CA VAL A 40 11.52 25.31 8.25
C VAL A 40 11.81 24.09 7.43
N ASP A 41 12.12 23.00 8.12
CA ASP A 41 12.34 21.69 7.52
C ASP A 41 10.99 21.09 7.13
N GLY A 42 10.63 21.24 5.86
CA GLY A 42 9.40 20.75 5.27
C GLY A 42 9.59 19.37 4.64
N ILE A 43 8.63 19.01 3.78
CA ILE A 43 8.68 17.78 2.97
C ILE A 43 9.01 18.19 1.54
N ALA A 44 10.21 17.84 1.08
CA ALA A 44 10.67 18.08 -0.27
C ALA A 44 10.00 17.15 -1.28
N SER A 45 9.89 15.87 -0.91
CA SER A 45 9.21 14.87 -1.72
C SER A 45 8.68 13.74 -0.85
N THR A 46 7.62 13.10 -1.34
CA THR A 46 7.10 11.84 -0.81
C THR A 46 7.02 10.85 -1.95
N ARG A 47 7.62 9.68 -1.78
CA ARG A 47 7.51 8.57 -2.74
C ARG A 47 7.00 7.34 -2.00
N VAL A 48 6.04 6.65 -2.60
CA VAL A 48 5.57 5.36 -2.10
C VAL A 48 6.06 4.27 -3.04
N THR A 49 6.73 3.25 -2.51
CA THR A 49 7.08 2.03 -3.23
C THR A 49 6.26 0.88 -2.70
N MET A 50 5.98 -0.10 -3.56
CA MET A 50 5.32 -1.34 -3.20
C MET A 50 6.34 -2.47 -3.31
N ASP A 51 6.75 -3.02 -2.17
CA ASP A 51 7.84 -4.00 -2.09
C ASP A 51 7.33 -5.45 -2.25
N SER A 52 6.03 -5.65 -2.01
CA SER A 52 5.30 -6.89 -2.30
C SER A 52 3.81 -6.57 -2.49
N GLU A 53 2.99 -7.57 -2.80
CA GLU A 53 1.54 -7.40 -3.03
C GLU A 53 0.77 -6.73 -1.87
N ARG A 54 1.37 -6.64 -0.68
CA ARG A 54 0.75 -6.00 0.50
C ARG A 54 1.69 -5.13 1.33
N SER A 55 2.96 -4.97 0.96
CA SER A 55 3.95 -4.17 1.70
C SER A 55 4.28 -2.89 0.96
N PHE A 56 4.20 -1.78 1.67
CA PHE A 56 4.48 -0.44 1.14
C PHE A 56 5.57 0.21 1.96
N THR A 57 6.45 0.94 1.29
CA THR A 57 7.44 1.79 1.93
C THR A 57 7.22 3.24 1.50
N VAL A 58 7.06 4.12 2.48
CA VAL A 58 6.97 5.57 2.28
C VAL A 58 8.37 6.14 2.49
N HIS A 59 8.88 6.81 1.46
CA HIS A 59 10.15 7.54 1.48
C HIS A 59 9.83 9.03 1.54
N ILE A 60 10.38 9.72 2.52
CA ILE A 60 10.21 11.15 2.72
C ILE A 60 11.59 11.80 2.60
N GLU A 61 11.72 12.74 1.69
CA GLU A 61 12.87 13.63 1.62
C GLU A 61 12.50 14.94 2.32
N ARG A 62 13.29 15.33 3.31
CA ARG A 62 13.11 16.55 4.08
C ARG A 62 13.80 17.71 3.37
N SER A 63 13.30 18.92 3.54
CA SER A 63 13.91 20.11 2.92
C SER A 63 15.37 20.30 3.34
N GLY A 64 15.74 19.94 4.56
CA GLY A 64 17.11 19.98 5.05
C GLY A 64 18.03 18.88 4.49
N GLY A 65 17.51 17.99 3.64
CA GLY A 65 18.25 16.89 3.02
C GLY A 65 18.25 15.56 3.80
N ALA A 66 17.52 15.47 4.91
CA ALA A 66 17.34 14.19 5.61
C ALA A 66 16.41 13.26 4.80
N HIS A 67 16.68 11.95 4.85
CA HIS A 67 15.86 10.91 4.22
C HIS A 67 15.28 10.01 5.30
N GLU A 68 13.96 9.87 5.31
CA GLU A 68 13.24 9.02 6.25
C GLU A 68 12.42 7.96 5.48
N THR A 69 12.37 6.75 6.03
CA THR A 69 11.58 5.66 5.45
C THR A 69 10.71 5.00 6.51
N ALA A 70 9.46 4.71 6.16
CA ALA A 70 8.55 3.92 6.98
C ALA A 70 7.88 2.82 6.15
N THR A 71 8.01 1.58 6.61
CA THR A 71 7.44 0.39 5.95
C THR A 71 6.23 -0.12 6.73
N PHE A 72 5.15 -0.43 6.03
CA PHE A 72 3.95 -1.04 6.61
C PHE A 72 3.32 -2.05 5.64
N ALA A 73 2.57 -3.00 6.21
CA ALA A 73 1.79 -3.96 5.44
C ALA A 73 0.29 -3.73 5.64
N LEU A 74 -0.49 -3.82 4.56
CA LEU A 74 -1.95 -3.71 4.62
C LEU A 74 -2.60 -5.11 4.54
N PRO A 75 -3.63 -5.40 5.36
CA PRO A 75 -4.39 -6.65 5.26
C PRO A 75 -5.39 -6.60 4.09
N VAL A 76 -4.89 -6.38 2.87
CA VAL A 76 -5.71 -6.38 1.65
C VAL A 76 -6.16 -7.81 1.30
N LEU A 77 -7.35 -7.91 0.69
CA LEU A 77 -7.94 -9.17 0.20
C LEU A 77 -7.16 -9.68 -1.02
N ILE A 78 -6.26 -10.66 -0.82
CA ILE A 78 -5.50 -11.29 -1.90
C ILE A 78 -6.01 -12.70 -2.11
N TYR A 79 -6.55 -12.98 -3.28
CA TYR A 79 -6.99 -14.33 -3.62
C TYR A 79 -5.78 -15.24 -3.90
N ARG A 80 -5.63 -16.30 -3.09
CA ARG A 80 -4.54 -17.28 -3.15
C ARG A 80 -4.92 -18.58 -3.86
N GLY A 81 -6.10 -18.64 -4.47
CA GLY A 81 -6.57 -19.86 -5.15
C GLY A 81 -7.22 -20.86 -4.20
N VAL A 82 -7.12 -22.16 -4.51
CA VAL A 82 -7.64 -23.24 -3.66
C VAL A 82 -6.63 -23.50 -2.54
N TYR A 83 -7.12 -23.64 -1.30
CA TYR A 83 -6.29 -23.92 -0.12
C TYR A 83 -5.35 -25.11 -0.33
N GLN A 84 -4.11 -24.98 0.12
CA GLN A 84 -3.08 -26.01 0.12
C GLN A 84 -2.62 -26.26 1.57
N ALA A 85 -2.47 -27.53 1.95
CA ALA A 85 -2.20 -27.91 3.35
C ALA A 85 -0.81 -27.52 3.87
N ASP A 86 0.17 -27.36 2.98
CA ASP A 86 1.57 -27.07 3.32
C ASP A 86 1.93 -25.59 3.11
N GLU A 87 0.94 -24.72 2.94
CA GLU A 87 1.12 -23.28 2.72
C GLU A 87 0.76 -22.48 3.97
N THR A 88 1.57 -21.47 4.30
CA THR A 88 1.25 -20.49 5.35
C THR A 88 0.54 -19.29 4.74
N TYR A 89 -0.68 -19.05 5.19
CA TYR A 89 -1.47 -17.89 4.79
C TYR A 89 -1.28 -16.73 5.76
N ARG A 90 -1.42 -15.51 5.27
CA ARG A 90 -1.30 -14.26 6.04
C ARG A 90 -2.64 -13.56 6.12
N ALA A 91 -2.76 -12.67 7.12
CA ALA A 91 -3.95 -11.83 7.26
C ALA A 91 -4.30 -11.09 5.95
N GLY A 92 -5.57 -11.18 5.54
CA GLY A 92 -6.08 -10.67 4.27
C GLY A 92 -5.99 -11.66 3.10
N ASP A 93 -5.30 -12.79 3.22
CA ASP A 93 -5.38 -13.82 2.18
C ASP A 93 -6.80 -14.40 2.10
N VAL A 94 -7.23 -14.74 0.90
CA VAL A 94 -8.53 -15.33 0.61
C VAL A 94 -8.31 -16.62 -0.17
N VAL A 95 -8.87 -17.72 0.30
CA VAL A 95 -8.75 -19.03 -0.36
C VAL A 95 -10.12 -19.61 -0.68
N THR A 96 -10.17 -20.48 -1.67
CA THR A 96 -11.29 -21.38 -1.90
C THR A 96 -11.09 -22.67 -1.10
N TRP A 97 -12.06 -23.03 -0.26
CA TRP A 97 -12.10 -24.32 0.45
C TRP A 97 -13.52 -24.84 0.54
N ALA A 98 -13.71 -26.13 0.24
CA ALA A 98 -15.01 -26.80 0.21
C ALA A 98 -16.07 -26.06 -0.64
N GLY A 99 -15.66 -25.40 -1.73
CA GLY A 99 -16.51 -24.62 -2.64
C GLY A 99 -16.90 -23.23 -2.13
N SER A 100 -16.35 -22.77 -1.00
CA SER A 100 -16.62 -21.47 -0.40
C SER A 100 -15.36 -20.60 -0.35
N LEU A 101 -15.50 -19.28 -0.29
CA LEU A 101 -14.38 -18.36 -0.05
C LEU A 101 -14.21 -18.12 1.45
N TRP A 102 -12.97 -18.15 1.89
CA TRP A 102 -12.57 -17.95 3.28
C TRP A 102 -11.52 -16.85 3.37
N HIS A 103 -11.71 -15.92 4.30
CA HIS A 103 -10.78 -14.85 4.62
C HIS A 103 -9.89 -15.27 5.79
N CYS A 104 -8.58 -15.10 5.65
CA CYS A 104 -7.59 -15.33 6.68
C CYS A 104 -7.46 -14.08 7.56
N ASN A 105 -7.78 -14.21 8.86
CA ASN A 105 -7.76 -13.11 9.82
C ASN A 105 -6.36 -12.88 10.43
N ALA A 106 -5.52 -13.93 10.48
CA ALA A 106 -4.21 -13.91 11.11
C ALA A 106 -3.29 -14.92 10.43
N THR A 107 -1.96 -14.75 10.55
CA THR A 107 -1.00 -15.70 9.97
C THR A 107 -1.25 -17.12 10.52
N THR A 108 -1.49 -18.07 9.63
CA THR A 108 -1.87 -19.44 9.99
C THR A 108 -1.51 -20.44 8.90
N ASP A 109 -1.29 -21.69 9.31
CA ASP A 109 -1.18 -22.90 8.48
C ASP A 109 -2.39 -23.84 8.69
N THR A 110 -3.39 -23.40 9.46
CA THR A 110 -4.59 -24.19 9.71
C THR A 110 -5.53 -24.18 8.50
N ARG A 111 -6.28 -25.26 8.31
CA ARG A 111 -7.33 -25.30 7.28
C ARG A 111 -8.52 -24.39 7.63
N PRO A 112 -9.25 -23.85 6.64
CA PRO A 112 -10.29 -22.85 6.89
C PRO A 112 -11.45 -23.29 7.79
N ASP A 113 -11.75 -24.58 7.86
CA ASP A 113 -12.82 -25.15 8.67
C ASP A 113 -12.32 -25.87 9.94
N ALA A 114 -11.06 -25.66 10.35
CA ALA A 114 -10.49 -26.30 11.54
C ALA A 114 -11.17 -25.88 12.86
N GLY A 115 -11.96 -24.81 12.84
CA GLY A 115 -12.37 -24.10 14.04
C GLY A 115 -11.27 -23.16 14.53
N GLY A 116 -11.65 -22.15 15.32
CA GLY A 116 -10.74 -21.07 15.77
C GLY A 116 -11.08 -19.72 15.14
N ASP A 117 -10.18 -18.76 15.29
CA ASP A 117 -10.33 -17.37 14.87
C ASP A 117 -9.48 -16.98 13.66
N ALA A 118 -8.66 -17.91 13.14
CA ALA A 118 -7.76 -17.63 12.03
C ALA A 118 -8.50 -17.46 10.68
N TRP A 119 -9.71 -18.02 10.53
CA TRP A 119 -10.47 -17.98 9.29
C TRP A 119 -11.90 -17.51 9.50
N THR A 120 -12.41 -16.72 8.55
CA THR A 120 -13.81 -16.29 8.46
C THR A 120 -14.39 -16.75 7.13
N LEU A 121 -15.55 -17.40 7.15
CA LEU A 121 -16.30 -17.71 5.93
C LEU A 121 -16.77 -16.41 5.26
N ALA A 122 -16.15 -16.04 4.14
CA ALA A 122 -16.41 -14.78 3.44
C ALA A 122 -17.57 -14.88 2.44
N ALA A 123 -17.63 -15.99 1.70
CA ALA A 123 -18.75 -16.31 0.82
C ALA A 123 -19.06 -17.80 0.83
N LYS A 124 -20.29 -18.15 1.19
CA LYS A 124 -20.74 -19.54 1.29
C LYS A 124 -21.15 -20.10 -0.07
N ARG A 125 -20.77 -21.35 -0.36
CA ARG A 125 -21.30 -22.07 -1.52
C ARG A 125 -22.83 -22.15 -1.51
N GLY A 126 -23.41 -22.07 -2.70
CA GLY A 126 -24.84 -22.34 -2.88
C GLY A 126 -25.20 -23.79 -2.52
N ARG A 127 -26.50 -24.04 -2.35
CA ARG A 127 -27.00 -25.42 -2.31
C ARG A 127 -26.99 -25.98 -3.73
N ASP A 128 -26.77 -27.28 -3.83
CA ASP A 128 -26.89 -27.99 -5.10
C ASP A 128 -28.31 -27.81 -5.66
N GLY A 129 -28.38 -27.64 -6.99
CA GLY A 129 -29.65 -27.58 -7.70
C GLY A 129 -30.40 -28.90 -7.61
N LYS A 130 -31.72 -28.87 -7.77
CA LYS A 130 -32.51 -30.11 -7.87
C LYS A 130 -32.19 -30.83 -9.18
N ASP A 131 -32.16 -32.16 -9.15
CA ASP A 131 -31.99 -32.98 -10.35
C ASP A 131 -33.02 -32.63 -11.43
N ALA A 132 -32.54 -32.37 -12.64
CA ALA A 132 -33.42 -32.14 -13.78
C ALA A 132 -34.04 -33.47 -14.24
N ARG A 133 -35.38 -33.54 -14.28
CA ARG A 133 -36.06 -34.64 -14.96
C ARG A 133 -35.97 -34.41 -16.46
N MET A 134 -34.97 -35.00 -17.11
CA MET A 134 -34.92 -35.08 -18.58
C MET A 134 -36.07 -35.97 -19.05
N ARG A 135 -37.09 -35.38 -19.67
CA ARG A 135 -38.05 -36.14 -20.49
C ARG A 135 -37.49 -36.16 -21.90
N VAL A 136 -37.12 -37.35 -22.38
CA VAL A 136 -36.93 -37.58 -23.80
C VAL A 136 -38.31 -37.44 -24.44
N VAL A 137 -38.52 -36.37 -25.19
CA VAL A 137 -39.69 -36.25 -26.06
C VAL A 137 -39.40 -37.15 -27.26
N GLY A 138 -40.00 -38.33 -27.27
CA GLY A 138 -39.84 -39.30 -28.36
C GLY A 138 -40.36 -38.77 -29.69
N GLU A 139 -39.69 -39.16 -30.77
CA GLU A 139 -40.14 -39.06 -32.15
C GLU A 139 -41.58 -39.60 -32.26
N ALA A 140 -42.49 -38.76 -32.76
CA ALA A 140 -43.75 -39.22 -33.29
C ALA A 140 -43.51 -39.65 -34.75
N ALA A 141 -43.84 -40.92 -35.01
CA ALA A 141 -43.89 -41.55 -36.32
C ALA A 141 -44.93 -40.90 -37.25
#